data_AF-A0A7Z9ZIU3-F1
#
_entry.id   AF-A0A7Z9ZIU3-F1
#
_cell.length_a   1.000
_cell.length_b   1.000
_cell.length_c   1.000
_cell.angle_alpha   90.00
_cell.angle_beta   90.00
_cell.angle_gamma   90.00
#
_symmetry.space_group_name_H-M   'P 1'
#
loop_
_entity.id
_entity.type
_entity.pdbx_description
1 polymer ?
#
loop_
_entity_poly.entity_id
_entity_poly.type
_entity_poly.pdbx_seq_one_letter_code
_entity_poly.pdbx_strand_id
1 'polypeptide(L)'
;MSQPQIKEYPVVWLQGASCSGCSVSVLNAASPTIKHLLIDEVIPGRHVNLRFHPTVMAGSGEVALEMLEGVEQELRGGYLLVVEGAVPTAEGHCSLGEQGDEPVSMLSRVESLGQNALAVVALGTCAAFGGIPAAEPNPGKCVGVGEVFSSRGISTPLIN
;
A
#
# COMPACT_ATOMS: atom_id res chain seq x y z
N MET A 1 -33.33 9.41 -14.75
CA MET A 1 -32.17 10.22 -14.31
C MET A 1 -30.96 9.30 -14.35
N SER A 2 -30.00 9.55 -15.24
CA SER A 2 -28.73 8.82 -15.24
C SER A 2 -28.02 9.13 -13.92
N GLN A 3 -27.67 8.10 -13.14
CA GLN A 3 -26.82 8.30 -11.98
C GLN A 3 -25.53 9.00 -12.44
N PRO A 4 -25.02 10.01 -11.70
CA PRO A 4 -23.73 10.60 -12.02
C PRO A 4 -22.66 9.50 -12.02
N GLN A 5 -21.85 9.43 -13.09
CA GLN A 5 -20.81 8.43 -13.22
C GLN A 5 -19.69 8.74 -12.21
N ILE A 6 -19.65 8.00 -11.10
CA ILE A 6 -18.60 8.10 -10.09
C ILE A 6 -17.31 7.53 -10.68
N LYS A 7 -16.21 8.28 -10.58
CA LYS A 7 -14.89 7.79 -10.97
C LYS A 7 -14.23 7.09 -9.80
N GLU A 8 -13.99 5.79 -9.95
CA GLU A 8 -13.28 4.96 -8.99
C GLU A 8 -11.76 5.10 -9.14
N TYR A 9 -11.06 5.20 -8.02
CA TYR A 9 -9.60 5.14 -7.94
C TYR A 9 -9.20 3.89 -7.15
N PRO A 10 -8.74 2.82 -7.82
CA PRO A 10 -8.26 1.62 -7.15
C PRO A 10 -7.09 1.92 -6.21
N VAL A 11 -7.14 1.38 -5.01
CA VAL A 11 -6.11 1.54 -3.98
C VAL A 11 -5.66 0.18 -3.47
N VAL A 12 -4.35 -0.04 -3.49
CA VAL A 12 -3.68 -1.18 -2.86
C VAL A 12 -2.94 -0.67 -1.63
N TRP A 13 -3.15 -1.29 -0.48
CA TRP A 13 -2.52 -0.92 0.78
C TRP A 13 -1.64 -2.05 1.31
N LEU A 14 -0.33 -1.85 1.26
CA LEU A 14 0.66 -2.80 1.77
C LEU A 14 1.12 -2.42 3.16
N GLN A 15 1.36 -3.41 4.01
CA GLN A 15 1.90 -3.24 5.36
C GLN A 15 3.26 -3.92 5.45
N GLY A 16 4.33 -3.13 5.65
CA GLY A 16 5.70 -3.60 5.83
C GLY A 16 6.03 -3.81 7.32
N ALA A 17 7.17 -3.27 7.76
CA ALA A 17 7.47 -3.15 9.19
C ALA A 17 6.56 -2.10 9.84
N SER A 18 5.34 -2.53 10.14
CA SER A 18 4.19 -1.71 10.55
C SER A 18 3.67 -2.11 11.93
N CYS A 19 3.01 -1.18 12.59
CA CYS A 19 2.22 -1.42 13.81
C CYS A 19 0.70 -1.30 13.57
N SER A 20 0.26 -1.16 12.31
CA SER A 20 -1.11 -0.88 11.89
C SER A 20 -1.71 0.43 12.43
N GLY A 21 -0.89 1.26 13.08
CA GLY A 21 -1.30 2.53 13.66
C GLY A 21 -1.74 3.55 12.60
N CYS A 22 -1.21 3.48 11.38
CA CYS A 22 -1.64 4.39 10.31
C CYS A 22 -3.01 3.96 9.78
N SER A 23 -3.27 2.66 9.64
CA SER A 23 -4.64 2.17 9.37
C SER A 23 -5.61 2.65 10.43
N VAL A 24 -5.32 2.43 11.72
CA VAL A 24 -6.20 2.87 12.82
C VAL A 24 -6.40 4.40 12.81
N SER A 25 -5.35 5.17 12.51
CA SER A 25 -5.46 6.63 12.38
C SER A 25 -6.41 7.04 11.25
N VAL A 26 -6.39 6.34 10.11
CA VAL A 26 -7.32 6.58 8.99
C VAL A 26 -8.74 6.14 9.34
N LEU A 27 -8.92 5.03 10.05
CA LEU A 27 -10.23 4.60 10.54
C LEU A 27 -10.89 5.63 11.47
N ASN A 28 -10.08 6.42 12.19
CA ASN A 28 -10.53 7.47 13.10
C ASN A 28 -10.82 8.82 12.40
N ALA A 29 -10.75 8.90 11.06
CA ALA A 29 -10.99 10.15 10.34
C ALA A 29 -12.41 10.70 10.59
N ALA A 30 -12.49 11.98 10.99
CA ALA A 30 -13.75 12.63 11.32
C ALA A 30 -14.49 13.21 10.10
N SER A 31 -13.77 13.75 9.12
CA SER A 31 -14.32 14.26 7.88
C SER A 31 -13.22 14.40 6.81
N PRO A 32 -13.33 13.74 5.64
CA PRO A 32 -14.30 12.67 5.34
C PRO A 32 -14.16 11.49 6.31
N THR A 33 -15.25 10.75 6.54
CA THR A 33 -15.26 9.57 7.44
C THR A 33 -14.76 8.33 6.70
N ILE A 34 -14.44 7.26 7.44
CA ILE A 34 -14.06 5.97 6.82
C ILE A 34 -15.12 5.41 5.86
N LYS A 35 -16.41 5.70 6.10
CA LYS A 35 -17.50 5.32 5.18
C LYS A 35 -17.29 5.94 3.77
N HIS A 36 -16.80 7.17 3.71
CA HIS A 36 -16.49 7.84 2.44
C HIS A 36 -15.21 7.32 1.79
N LEU A 37 -14.36 6.58 2.51
CA LEU A 37 -13.22 5.93 1.89
C LEU A 37 -13.60 4.56 1.33
N LEU A 38 -14.49 3.84 2.02
CA LEU A 38 -14.83 2.46 1.71
C LEU A 38 -16.07 2.28 0.81
N ILE A 39 -17.03 3.21 0.87
CA ILE A 39 -18.38 3.03 0.30
C ILE A 39 -18.85 4.25 -0.49
N ASP A 40 -18.74 5.46 0.07
CA ASP A 40 -19.25 6.69 -0.57
C ASP A 40 -18.12 7.50 -1.19
N GLU A 41 -18.44 8.60 -1.88
CA GLU A 41 -17.45 9.48 -2.48
C GLU A 41 -16.60 10.23 -1.44
N VAL A 42 -15.27 10.16 -1.55
CA VAL A 42 -14.33 10.96 -0.71
C VAL A 42 -14.48 12.45 -1.03
N ILE A 43 -14.65 12.76 -2.32
CA ILE A 43 -14.94 14.10 -2.85
C ILE A 43 -15.94 13.97 -4.01
N PRO A 44 -16.71 15.01 -4.35
CA PRO A 44 -17.75 14.91 -5.38
C PRO A 44 -17.23 14.37 -6.72
N GLY A 45 -17.92 13.35 -7.22
CA GLY A 45 -17.64 12.58 -8.43
C GLY A 45 -16.53 11.54 -8.30
N ARG A 46 -15.92 11.33 -7.13
CA ARG A 46 -14.72 10.49 -6.97
C ARG A 46 -14.75 9.65 -5.70
N HIS A 47 -14.57 8.35 -5.88
CA HIS A 47 -14.52 7.37 -4.81
C HIS A 47 -13.19 6.60 -4.84
N VAL A 48 -12.71 6.23 -3.67
CA VAL A 48 -11.55 5.35 -3.49
C VAL A 48 -12.05 3.91 -3.44
N ASN A 49 -11.50 3.05 -4.30
CA ASN A 49 -11.83 1.64 -4.31
C ASN A 49 -10.73 0.86 -3.58
N LEU A 50 -10.89 0.58 -2.29
CA LEU A 50 -9.89 -0.15 -1.51
C LEU A 50 -9.90 -1.65 -1.92
N ARG A 51 -8.98 -1.99 -2.82
CA ARG A 51 -8.88 -3.31 -3.45
C ARG A 51 -8.18 -4.34 -2.57
N PHE A 52 -7.15 -3.90 -1.87
CA PHE A 52 -6.37 -4.73 -0.97
C PHE A 52 -6.01 -3.94 0.28
N HIS A 53 -6.33 -4.49 1.45
CA HIS A 53 -5.88 -3.98 2.74
C HIS A 53 -5.97 -5.12 3.76
N PRO A 54 -4.83 -5.66 4.24
CA PRO A 54 -4.80 -6.92 4.96
C PRO A 54 -5.57 -6.90 6.29
N THR A 55 -5.71 -5.72 6.92
CA THR A 55 -6.43 -5.59 8.20
C THR A 55 -7.96 -5.62 8.08
N VAL A 56 -8.56 -5.21 6.95
CA VAL A 56 -10.03 -4.96 6.87
C VAL A 56 -10.72 -5.65 5.69
N MET A 57 -9.97 -6.18 4.73
CA MET A 57 -10.56 -6.88 3.60
C MET A 57 -11.14 -8.24 4.01
N ALA A 58 -12.16 -8.71 3.27
CA ALA A 58 -12.78 -10.00 3.53
C ALA A 58 -11.97 -11.19 2.99
N GLY A 59 -11.24 -11.00 1.88
CA GLY A 59 -10.40 -12.03 1.28
C GLY A 59 -9.14 -12.30 2.12
N SER A 60 -8.63 -13.53 2.07
CA SER A 60 -7.42 -13.92 2.80
C SER A 60 -6.62 -14.97 2.05
N GLY A 61 -5.37 -15.18 2.47
CA GLY A 61 -4.47 -16.17 1.91
C GLY A 61 -4.05 -15.85 0.46
N GLU A 62 -3.69 -16.89 -0.27
CA GLU A 62 -3.17 -16.80 -1.64
C GLU A 62 -4.14 -16.08 -2.59
N VAL A 63 -5.44 -16.34 -2.49
CA VAL A 63 -6.48 -15.66 -3.30
C VAL A 63 -6.48 -14.13 -3.10
N ALA A 64 -6.16 -13.66 -1.89
CA ALA A 64 -6.01 -12.22 -1.65
C ALA A 64 -4.74 -11.65 -2.29
N LEU A 65 -3.66 -12.45 -2.40
CA LEU A 65 -2.41 -12.04 -3.05
C LEU A 65 -2.52 -12.05 -4.58
N GLU A 66 -3.26 -12.99 -5.17
CA GLU A 66 -3.58 -13.01 -6.61
C GLU A 66 -4.26 -11.71 -7.07
N MET A 67 -5.03 -11.08 -6.17
CA MET A 67 -5.64 -9.77 -6.42
C MET A 67 -4.60 -8.69 -6.74
N LEU A 68 -3.45 -8.71 -6.06
CA LEU A 68 -2.35 -7.78 -6.31
C LEU A 68 -1.80 -7.92 -7.74
N GLU A 69 -1.70 -9.16 -8.23
CA GLU A 69 -1.25 -9.45 -9.60
C GLU A 69 -2.26 -8.92 -10.63
N GLY A 70 -3.55 -9.14 -10.39
CA GLY A 70 -4.61 -8.59 -11.23
C GLY A 70 -4.57 -7.05 -11.30
N VAL A 71 -4.35 -6.38 -10.16
CA VAL A 71 -4.18 -4.91 -10.15
C VAL A 71 -2.96 -4.48 -10.95
N GLU A 72 -1.83 -5.16 -10.77
CA GLU A 72 -0.60 -4.79 -11.45
C GLU A 72 -0.71 -4.95 -12.97
N GLN A 73 -1.37 -6.00 -13.44
CA GLN A 73 -1.51 -6.33 -14.86
C GLN A 73 -2.62 -5.51 -15.54
N GLU A 74 -3.80 -5.42 -14.92
CA GLU A 74 -5.00 -4.86 -15.56
C GLU A 74 -5.14 -3.35 -15.33
N LEU A 75 -4.59 -2.83 -14.23
CA LEU A 75 -4.78 -1.44 -13.80
C LEU A 75 -3.49 -0.63 -13.82
N ARG A 76 -2.46 -1.10 -14.53
CA ARG A 76 -1.15 -0.45 -14.66
C ARG A 76 -1.28 1.05 -14.95
N GLY A 77 -0.66 1.88 -14.11
CA GLY A 77 -0.68 3.33 -14.16
C GLY A 77 -2.00 3.98 -13.71
N GLY A 78 -2.97 3.18 -13.26
CA GLY A 78 -4.33 3.61 -12.91
C GLY A 78 -4.72 3.42 -11.44
N TYR A 79 -3.88 2.80 -10.61
CA TYR A 79 -4.12 2.60 -9.17
C TYR A 79 -3.17 3.43 -8.30
N LEU A 80 -3.58 3.70 -7.06
CA LEU A 80 -2.71 4.25 -6.03
C LEU A 80 -2.15 3.11 -5.17
N LEU A 81 -0.88 3.21 -4.84
CA LEU A 81 -0.24 2.32 -3.86
C LEU A 81 -0.08 3.08 -2.55
N VAL A 82 -0.62 2.57 -1.46
CA VAL A 82 -0.32 3.01 -0.10
C VAL A 82 0.65 2.02 0.52
N VAL A 83 1.76 2.52 1.04
CA VAL A 83 2.70 1.73 1.82
C VAL A 83 2.65 2.24 3.25
N GLU A 84 2.31 1.35 4.18
CA GLU A 84 2.35 1.60 5.62
C GLU A 84 3.49 0.79 6.25
N GLY A 85 4.29 1.44 7.10
CA GLY A 85 5.46 0.80 7.70
C GLY A 85 6.70 0.91 6.82
N ALA A 86 7.87 0.73 7.43
CA ALA A 86 9.14 0.75 6.71
C ALA A 86 9.28 -0.48 5.82
N VAL A 87 10.18 -0.44 4.85
CA VAL A 87 10.45 -1.58 3.94
C VAL A 87 11.74 -2.28 4.38
N PRO A 88 11.68 -3.48 4.97
CA PRO A 88 12.87 -4.27 5.25
C PRO A 88 13.54 -4.72 3.95
N THR A 89 14.84 -4.50 3.83
CA THR A 89 15.62 -4.93 2.65
C THR A 89 16.46 -6.18 2.90
N ALA A 90 16.62 -6.59 4.16
CA ALA A 90 17.17 -7.90 4.49
C ALA A 90 16.11 -8.99 4.27
N GLU A 91 16.53 -10.12 3.70
CA GLU A 91 15.65 -11.27 3.46
C GLU A 91 15.05 -11.82 4.76
N GLY A 92 13.83 -12.36 4.68
CA GLY A 92 13.16 -13.02 5.81
C GLY A 92 12.61 -12.10 6.90
N HIS A 93 12.63 -10.78 6.71
CA HIS A 93 12.19 -9.82 7.74
C HIS A 93 10.75 -9.30 7.55
N CYS A 94 10.15 -9.46 6.36
CA CYS A 94 8.74 -9.14 6.12
C CYS A 94 8.22 -9.84 4.86
N SER A 95 7.20 -10.67 5.03
CA SER A 95 6.41 -11.26 3.96
C SER A 95 4.96 -10.78 4.05
N LEU A 96 4.31 -10.62 2.90
CA LEU A 96 2.90 -10.26 2.80
C LEU A 96 1.96 -11.47 2.94
N GLY A 97 2.52 -12.66 2.80
CA GLY A 97 1.84 -13.95 2.83
C GLY A 97 2.65 -14.98 2.04
N GLU A 98 1.98 -15.99 1.50
CA GLU A 98 2.58 -17.11 0.79
C GLU A 98 1.81 -17.41 -0.49
N GLN A 99 2.53 -17.75 -1.57
CA GLN A 99 1.97 -18.12 -2.86
C GLN A 99 2.76 -19.30 -3.40
N GLY A 100 2.08 -20.42 -3.69
CA GLY A 100 2.74 -21.67 -4.06
C GLY A 100 3.79 -22.15 -3.05
N ASP A 101 3.48 -22.08 -1.75
CA ASP A 101 4.35 -22.41 -0.62
C ASP A 101 5.60 -21.51 -0.45
N GLU A 102 5.71 -20.42 -1.22
CA GLU A 102 6.84 -19.48 -1.16
C GLU A 102 6.43 -18.12 -0.56
N PRO A 103 7.22 -17.54 0.36
CA PRO A 103 6.91 -16.27 0.98
C PRO A 103 6.97 -15.11 -0.01
N VAL A 104 5.91 -14.32 -0.06
CA VAL A 104 5.85 -13.13 -0.91
C VAL A 104 6.56 -11.96 -0.23
N SER A 105 7.72 -11.58 -0.76
CA SER A 105 8.54 -10.49 -0.23
C SER A 105 7.83 -9.14 -0.31
N MET A 106 7.79 -8.43 0.84
CA MET A 106 7.30 -7.05 0.90
C MET A 106 8.12 -6.11 0.00
N LEU A 107 9.45 -6.24 0.00
CA LEU A 107 10.33 -5.43 -0.85
C LEU A 107 9.97 -5.63 -2.34
N SER A 108 9.83 -6.87 -2.78
CA SER A 108 9.49 -7.19 -4.18
C SER A 108 8.15 -6.57 -4.59
N ARG A 109 7.14 -6.62 -3.73
CA ARG A 109 5.81 -6.04 -4.03
C ARG A 109 5.80 -4.52 -4.00
N VAL A 110 6.55 -3.88 -3.09
CA VAL A 110 6.74 -2.42 -3.12
C VAL A 110 7.43 -1.98 -4.41
N GLU A 111 8.41 -2.74 -4.89
CA GLU A 111 9.11 -2.45 -6.14
C GLU A 111 8.19 -2.61 -7.37
N SER A 112 7.53 -3.76 -7.54
CA SER A 112 6.72 -4.04 -8.74
C SER A 112 5.46 -3.16 -8.80
N LEU A 113 4.71 -3.07 -7.69
CA LEU A 113 3.52 -2.22 -7.62
C LEU A 113 3.90 -0.73 -7.63
N GLY A 114 5.01 -0.36 -6.99
CA GLY A 114 5.47 1.02 -6.97
C GLY A 114 5.83 1.54 -8.35
N GLN A 115 6.50 0.73 -9.18
CA GLN A 115 6.85 1.08 -10.56
C GLN A 115 5.61 1.25 -11.46
N ASN A 116 4.53 0.55 -11.14
CA ASN A 116 3.34 0.45 -11.99
C ASN A 116 2.14 1.25 -11.45
N ALA A 117 2.28 1.95 -10.32
CA ALA A 117 1.22 2.79 -9.76
C ALA A 117 1.10 4.15 -10.48
N LEU A 118 -0.07 4.77 -10.39
CA LEU A 118 -0.30 6.16 -10.75
C LEU A 118 0.49 7.11 -9.84
N ALA A 119 0.44 6.82 -8.54
CA ALA A 119 1.17 7.50 -7.48
C ALA A 119 1.27 6.60 -6.25
N VAL A 120 2.25 6.87 -5.39
CA VAL A 120 2.51 6.13 -4.17
C VAL A 120 2.41 7.06 -2.96
N VAL A 121 1.72 6.60 -1.93
CA VAL A 121 1.61 7.29 -0.63
C VAL A 121 2.37 6.48 0.41
N ALA A 122 3.48 7.02 0.89
CA ALA A 122 4.23 6.46 2.01
C ALA A 122 3.58 6.94 3.32
N LEU A 123 2.58 6.19 3.78
CA LEU A 123 1.76 6.61 4.91
C LEU A 123 2.46 6.36 6.25
N GLY A 124 2.77 7.46 6.92
CA GLY A 124 3.38 7.49 8.25
C GLY A 124 4.91 7.50 8.23
N THR A 125 5.51 7.95 9.33
CA THR A 125 6.97 8.16 9.44
C THR A 125 7.80 6.93 9.09
N CYS A 126 7.32 5.72 9.41
CA CYS A 126 8.01 4.48 9.07
C CYS A 126 8.11 4.29 7.55
N ALA A 127 7.03 4.50 6.80
CA ALA A 127 7.05 4.37 5.34
C ALA A 127 7.81 5.53 4.69
N ALA A 128 7.59 6.76 5.16
CA ALA A 128 8.20 7.94 4.57
C ALA A 128 9.72 8.01 4.79
N PHE A 129 10.20 7.62 5.98
CA PHE A 129 11.57 7.89 6.44
C PHE A 129 12.24 6.71 7.16
N GLY A 130 11.64 5.52 7.17
CA GLY A 130 12.15 4.34 7.88
C GLY A 130 11.71 4.26 9.36
N GLY A 131 11.63 5.39 10.06
CA GLY A 131 11.06 5.47 11.42
C GLY A 131 11.73 4.54 12.45
N ILE A 132 10.94 4.03 13.40
CA ILE A 132 11.45 3.14 14.47
C ILE A 132 12.11 1.87 13.90
N PRO A 133 11.54 1.16 12.91
CA PRO A 133 12.18 -0.03 12.35
C PRO A 133 13.57 0.21 11.72
N ALA A 134 13.85 1.42 11.25
CA ALA A 134 15.13 1.80 10.67
C ALA A 134 16.14 2.34 11.69
N ALA A 135 15.72 2.56 12.95
CA ALA A 135 16.62 2.98 14.02
C ALA A 135 17.63 1.87 14.35
N GLU A 136 18.76 2.26 14.95
CA GLU A 136 19.78 1.32 15.41
C GLU A 136 19.15 0.28 16.38
N PRO A 137 19.42 -1.03 16.22
CA PRO A 137 20.47 -1.65 15.39
C PRO A 137 20.08 -2.01 13.94
N ASN A 138 18.85 -1.72 13.50
CA ASN A 138 18.31 -1.98 12.15
C ASN A 138 18.69 -3.35 11.52
N PRO A 139 18.38 -4.49 12.18
CA PRO A 139 18.76 -5.81 11.69
C PRO A 139 18.08 -6.16 10.35
N GLY A 140 16.85 -5.66 10.14
CA GLY A 140 16.10 -5.87 8.90
C GLY A 140 16.51 -4.96 7.74
N LYS A 141 17.49 -4.06 7.96
CA LYS A 141 17.88 -3.01 7.00
C LYS A 141 16.66 -2.27 6.45
N CYS A 142 15.74 -1.92 7.35
CA CYS A 142 14.54 -1.16 7.06
C CYS A 142 14.90 0.23 6.56
N VAL A 143 14.21 0.65 5.51
CA VAL A 143 14.34 1.99 4.90
C VAL A 143 12.96 2.55 4.57
N GLY A 144 12.91 3.85 4.26
CA GLY A 144 11.69 4.47 3.71
C GLY A 144 11.47 4.11 2.22
N VAL A 145 10.24 4.27 1.74
CA VAL A 145 9.85 3.98 0.35
C VAL A 145 10.68 4.79 -0.65
N GLY A 146 10.97 6.06 -0.34
CA GLY A 146 11.77 6.92 -1.21
C GLY A 146 13.20 6.42 -1.42
N GLU A 147 13.79 5.77 -0.41
CA GLU A 147 15.13 5.17 -0.53
C GLU A 147 15.09 3.91 -1.41
N VAL A 148 14.07 3.06 -1.24
CA VAL A 148 13.82 1.92 -2.15
C VAL A 148 13.71 2.42 -3.58
N PHE A 149 12.86 3.42 -3.83
CA PHE A 149 12.61 3.91 -5.18
C PHE A 149 13.86 4.52 -5.81
N SER A 150 14.62 5.30 -5.05
CA SER A 150 15.89 5.88 -5.50
C SER A 150 16.91 4.80 -5.86
N SER A 151 17.05 3.76 -5.04
CA SER A 151 17.99 2.65 -5.28
C SER A 151 17.60 1.77 -6.48
N ARG A 152 16.32 1.75 -6.85
CA ARG A 152 15.78 0.95 -7.97
C ARG A 152 15.49 1.76 -9.23
N GLY A 153 15.68 3.09 -9.20
CA GLY A 153 15.37 3.97 -10.33
C GLY A 153 13.87 4.07 -10.62
N ILE A 154 13.01 3.90 -9.60
CA ILE A 154 11.56 4.06 -9.73
C ILE A 154 11.23 5.55 -9.66
N SER A 155 10.59 6.09 -10.70
CA SER A 155 10.26 7.51 -10.84
C SER A 155 8.79 7.85 -10.57
N THR A 156 8.01 6.87 -10.10
CA THR A 156 6.58 7.07 -9.79
C THR A 156 6.42 8.18 -8.75
N PRO A 157 5.44 9.10 -8.91
CA PRO A 157 5.21 10.16 -7.92
C PRO A 157 5.01 9.58 -6.52
N LEU A 158 5.85 10.01 -5.59
CA LEU A 158 5.83 9.59 -4.19
C LEU A 158 5.39 10.76 -3.30
N ILE A 159 4.41 10.52 -2.42
CA ILE A 159 3.89 11.45 -1.44
C ILE A 159 4.19 10.87 -0.05
N ASN A 160 4.87 11.65 0.79
CA ASN A 160 5.11 11.37 2.20
C ASN A 160 4.11 12.12 3.08
#